data_AF-A0A0X3TLV0-F1
#
_entry.id   AF-A0A0X3TLV0-F1
#
_cell.length_a   1.000
_cell.length_b   1.000
_cell.length_c   1.000
_cell.angle_alpha   90.00
_cell.angle_beta   90.00
_cell.angle_gamma   90.00
#
_symmetry.space_group_name_H-M   'P 1'
#
loop_
_entity.id
_entity.type
_entity.pdbx_description
1 polymer ?
#
loop_
_entity_poly.entity_id
_entity_poly.type
_entity_poly.pdbx_seq_one_letter_code
_entity_poly.pdbx_strand_id
1 'polypeptide(L)'
;MVAKNLCTTLVAASLFLAPAARTAADEAAAFIGGALLGGLVVNEVHKNKQRKQQTTRQSTSRSTGYSSAQRQQNREVQTALNYFGYNVGVVDGKLGRMSRAGISRYQADMGYPADGYLDDHERSFLLTSYQRALASAHVPPYNQIVATQGQAGLLRTYRNEQLGIATPQTGQPQGQLAALPQNDQQSTTARADTGGQLPSFAFAPAGKSANDLCNDTNVLTVSNGGPVLASAMTNPSLALNEQFCQARAQAIADANRLEETVPDMTAPQIEEQCEQLNTALAPYVSGIDTTAAQDVISATSAFLTQSGHSMDQLVSGGQICLGVGYRTDNGPMALASAVLLTAAGRQGYGEMVGHQLREGVGTAKATGGQDAEWMRIALEAAQSGKTVLNQTPERLAVLNAAMTQGGAKTGLPVFQTSTGN
;
A
#
# COMPACT_ATOMS: atom_id res chain seq x y z
N MET A 1 2.01 83.03 -17.71
CA MET A 1 0.66 82.83 -18.28
C MET A 1 0.52 81.39 -18.69
N VAL A 2 -0.64 80.83 -18.38
CA VAL A 2 -1.10 79.46 -18.58
C VAL A 2 -1.34 79.18 -20.07
N ALA A 3 -0.95 78.00 -20.56
CA ALA A 3 -1.84 77.14 -21.37
C ALA A 3 -1.23 75.74 -21.56
N LYS A 4 -2.02 74.74 -21.17
CA LYS A 4 -1.83 73.30 -21.40
C LYS A 4 -2.24 72.91 -22.82
N ASN A 5 -1.76 71.73 -23.24
CA ASN A 5 -2.40 70.64 -24.02
C ASN A 5 -1.45 70.13 -25.13
N LEU A 6 -1.37 68.86 -25.53
CA LEU A 6 -1.69 67.54 -25.00
C LEU A 6 -1.08 66.57 -26.05
N CYS A 7 -0.56 65.40 -25.62
CA CYS A 7 -0.40 64.14 -26.35
C CYS A 7 0.07 64.10 -27.82
N THR A 8 1.22 63.44 -28.08
CA THR A 8 1.33 62.37 -29.09
C THR A 8 2.52 61.46 -28.79
N THR A 9 2.22 60.18 -28.59
CA THR A 9 3.14 59.05 -28.42
C THR A 9 3.67 58.55 -29.78
N LEU A 10 4.97 58.25 -29.87
CA LEU A 10 5.54 57.42 -30.93
C LEU A 10 6.75 56.68 -30.36
N VAL A 11 6.56 55.40 -30.02
CA VAL A 11 7.64 54.47 -29.68
C VAL A 11 8.02 53.75 -30.98
N ALA A 12 9.23 54.01 -31.47
CA ALA A 12 9.81 53.28 -32.60
C ALA A 12 10.45 51.99 -32.08
N ALA A 13 9.95 50.83 -32.53
CA ALA A 13 10.55 49.53 -32.29
C ALA A 13 11.33 49.09 -33.54
N SER A 14 12.64 48.95 -33.39
CA SER A 14 13.59 48.48 -34.40
C SER A 14 13.49 46.95 -34.57
N LEU A 15 13.34 46.45 -35.80
CA LEU A 15 13.46 45.03 -36.13
C LEU A 15 14.89 44.73 -36.61
N PHE A 16 15.61 43.88 -35.87
CA PHE A 16 16.81 43.18 -36.35
C PHE A 16 16.39 41.84 -36.97
N LEU A 17 16.87 41.57 -38.19
CA LEU A 17 16.77 40.26 -38.85
C LEU A 17 18.04 39.46 -38.56
N ALA A 18 17.89 38.23 -38.05
CA ALA A 18 18.90 37.18 -38.08
C ALA A 18 18.26 35.86 -38.57
N PRO A 19 18.95 35.02 -39.35
CA PRO A 19 18.39 33.74 -39.79
C PRO A 19 18.58 32.67 -38.72
N ALA A 20 17.51 31.96 -38.37
CA ALA A 20 17.58 30.75 -37.55
C ALA A 20 17.91 29.53 -38.43
N ALA A 21 18.90 28.76 -37.98
CA ALA A 21 19.23 27.45 -38.50
C ALA A 21 18.10 26.44 -38.23
N ARG A 22 18.01 25.43 -39.11
CA ARG A 22 16.95 24.43 -39.10
C ARG A 22 17.21 23.37 -38.04
N THR A 23 16.19 23.03 -37.26
CA THR A 23 16.09 21.76 -36.54
C THR A 23 14.76 21.10 -36.91
N ALA A 24 14.84 19.83 -37.27
CA ALA A 24 13.70 18.99 -37.60
C ALA A 24 13.26 18.21 -36.35
N ALA A 25 11.96 18.19 -36.09
CA ALA A 25 11.28 17.09 -35.42
C ALA A 25 9.78 17.12 -35.80
N ASP A 26 9.31 15.97 -36.26
CA ASP A 26 7.91 15.61 -36.54
C ASP A 26 7.04 15.71 -35.29
N GLU A 27 5.84 16.27 -35.42
CA GLU A 27 4.56 15.56 -35.25
C GLU A 27 3.36 16.53 -35.31
N ALA A 28 2.25 16.03 -35.84
CA ALA A 28 0.87 16.47 -35.60
C ALA A 28 0.44 17.87 -36.10
N ALA A 29 -0.10 17.90 -37.33
CA ALA A 29 -1.11 18.86 -37.77
C ALA A 29 -2.43 18.08 -37.95
N ALA A 30 -3.61 18.55 -37.59
CA ALA A 30 -4.32 19.76 -38.03
C ALA A 30 -5.74 19.69 -37.40
N PHE A 31 -6.58 20.70 -37.20
CA PHE A 31 -6.57 22.15 -37.39
C PHE A 31 -8.01 22.63 -37.07
N ILE A 32 -8.15 23.69 -36.27
CA ILE A 32 -9.18 24.77 -36.27
C ILE A 32 -10.68 24.41 -36.18
N GLY A 33 -11.27 24.75 -35.01
CA GLY A 33 -11.97 26.03 -34.74
C GLY A 33 -13.29 26.37 -35.46
N GLY A 34 -14.31 26.77 -34.67
CA GLY A 34 -15.35 27.72 -35.09
C GLY A 34 -16.79 27.32 -34.76
N ALA A 35 -17.39 28.02 -33.79
CA ALA A 35 -18.79 27.93 -33.37
C ALA A 35 -19.81 28.45 -34.41
N LEU A 36 -21.07 28.00 -34.37
CA LEU A 36 -22.28 28.81 -34.63
C LEU A 36 -23.57 28.07 -34.18
N LEU A 37 -24.53 28.87 -33.69
CA LEU A 37 -25.81 28.53 -33.07
C LEU A 37 -26.92 28.25 -34.09
N GLY A 38 -27.90 27.41 -33.71
CA GLY A 38 -29.33 27.70 -33.91
C GLY A 38 -30.07 27.22 -35.17
N GLY A 39 -31.09 26.39 -34.96
CA GLY A 39 -32.46 26.64 -35.47
C GLY A 39 -32.86 26.15 -36.86
N LEU A 40 -33.83 25.22 -36.86
CA LEU A 40 -35.01 25.13 -37.75
C LEU A 40 -34.81 25.07 -39.29
N VAL A 41 -35.25 23.98 -39.92
CA VAL A 41 -36.52 23.87 -40.69
C VAL A 41 -36.52 22.54 -41.48
N VAL A 42 -37.71 21.94 -41.49
CA VAL A 42 -38.16 20.67 -42.07
C VAL A 42 -38.51 20.82 -43.56
N ASN A 43 -38.63 19.67 -44.25
CA ASN A 43 -39.31 19.40 -45.53
C ASN A 43 -38.56 19.82 -46.80
N GLU A 44 -38.57 19.08 -47.92
CA GLU A 44 -39.09 17.76 -48.29
C GLU A 44 -38.59 17.52 -49.73
N VAL A 45 -38.92 16.35 -50.29
CA VAL A 45 -39.06 16.07 -51.72
C VAL A 45 -37.90 15.30 -52.38
N HIS A 46 -38.03 13.99 -52.26
CA HIS A 46 -38.17 13.06 -53.38
C HIS A 46 -37.37 13.37 -54.66
N LYS A 47 -36.32 12.57 -54.88
CA LYS A 47 -36.14 11.71 -56.08
C LYS A 47 -34.69 11.22 -56.14
N ASN A 48 -34.47 9.97 -55.76
CA ASN A 48 -33.65 9.09 -56.58
C ASN A 48 -33.81 7.63 -56.16
N LYS A 49 -34.81 6.97 -56.77
CA LYS A 49 -34.76 5.53 -57.00
C LYS A 49 -33.60 5.28 -57.95
N GLN A 50 -32.45 4.85 -57.42
CA GLN A 50 -31.41 4.03 -58.05
C GLN A 50 -30.09 4.26 -57.32
N ARG A 51 -29.90 3.61 -56.17
CA ARG A 51 -28.56 3.34 -55.64
C ARG A 51 -28.59 2.05 -54.85
N LYS A 52 -27.90 1.06 -55.42
CA LYS A 52 -27.20 -0.08 -54.82
C LYS A 52 -27.69 -0.48 -53.43
N GLN A 53 -28.27 -1.67 -53.37
CA GLN A 53 -28.31 -2.51 -52.18
C GLN A 53 -26.91 -2.57 -51.55
N GLN A 54 -26.70 -1.79 -50.50
CA GLN A 54 -25.65 -2.02 -49.54
C GLN A 54 -26.37 -2.22 -48.22
N THR A 55 -26.67 -3.47 -47.93
CA THR A 55 -27.08 -3.91 -46.60
C THR A 55 -26.01 -3.45 -45.61
N THR A 56 -26.28 -2.36 -44.89
CA THR A 56 -25.60 -2.04 -43.64
C THR A 56 -25.98 -3.14 -42.65
N ARG A 57 -25.23 -4.24 -42.69
CA ARG A 57 -25.11 -5.13 -41.54
C ARG A 57 -24.48 -4.28 -40.44
N GLN A 58 -25.33 -3.70 -39.58
CA GLN A 58 -24.90 -3.24 -38.27
C GLN A 58 -24.32 -4.46 -37.54
N SER A 59 -23.01 -4.63 -37.66
CA SER A 59 -22.25 -5.50 -36.78
C SER A 59 -22.30 -4.87 -35.40
N THR A 60 -23.26 -5.32 -34.59
CA THR A 60 -23.10 -5.27 -33.14
C THR A 60 -21.96 -6.23 -32.81
N SER A 61 -20.73 -5.71 -32.85
CA SER A 61 -19.57 -6.41 -32.31
C SER A 61 -19.77 -6.54 -30.81
N ARG A 62 -20.48 -7.59 -30.39
CA ARG A 62 -20.40 -8.13 -29.03
C ARG A 62 -18.93 -8.46 -28.80
N SER A 63 -18.22 -7.61 -28.07
CA SER A 63 -16.87 -7.95 -27.62
C SER A 63 -16.99 -9.16 -26.68
N THR A 64 -16.65 -10.34 -27.17
CA THR A 64 -16.45 -11.57 -26.39
C THR A 64 -15.17 -11.50 -25.54
N GLY A 65 -14.75 -10.31 -25.14
CA GLY A 65 -13.55 -10.06 -24.35
C GLY A 65 -13.92 -9.71 -22.92
N TYR A 66 -13.17 -10.26 -21.97
CA TYR A 66 -13.25 -9.93 -20.53
C TYR A 66 -13.43 -8.43 -20.29
N SER A 67 -14.22 -8.04 -19.27
CA SER A 67 -14.28 -6.64 -18.84
C SER A 67 -12.91 -6.20 -18.28
N SER A 68 -12.67 -4.88 -18.16
CA SER A 68 -11.44 -4.36 -17.55
C SER A 68 -11.24 -4.87 -16.12
N ALA A 69 -12.31 -4.89 -15.32
CA ALA A 69 -12.32 -5.44 -13.97
C ALA A 69 -12.00 -6.94 -13.95
N GLN A 70 -12.57 -7.71 -14.88
CA GLN A 70 -12.35 -9.14 -14.95
C GLN A 70 -10.93 -9.50 -15.42
N ARG A 71 -10.32 -8.68 -16.30
CA ARG A 71 -8.90 -8.82 -16.64
C ARG A 71 -7.99 -8.53 -15.45
N GLN A 72 -8.35 -7.56 -14.62
CA GLN A 72 -7.59 -7.25 -13.40
C GLN A 72 -7.64 -8.42 -12.41
N GLN A 73 -8.82 -8.98 -12.17
CA GLN A 73 -8.97 -10.18 -11.34
C GLN A 73 -8.19 -11.39 -11.90
N ASN A 74 -8.22 -11.59 -13.22
CA ASN A 74 -7.45 -12.66 -13.85
C ASN A 74 -5.93 -12.45 -13.68
N ARG A 75 -5.44 -11.21 -13.68
CA ARG A 75 -4.01 -10.92 -13.41
C ARG A 75 -3.65 -11.28 -11.98
N GLU A 76 -4.49 -10.94 -11.01
CA GLU A 76 -4.28 -11.30 -9.60
C GLU A 76 -4.20 -12.81 -9.41
N VAL A 77 -5.09 -13.56 -10.06
CA VAL A 77 -5.06 -15.02 -10.09
C VAL A 77 -3.75 -15.53 -10.70
N GLN A 78 -3.33 -14.98 -11.85
CA GLN A 78 -2.11 -15.42 -12.51
C GLN A 78 -0.86 -15.14 -11.66
N THR A 79 -0.80 -13.97 -11.02
CA THR A 79 0.27 -13.61 -10.08
C THR A 79 0.32 -14.57 -8.91
N ALA A 80 -0.81 -14.83 -8.25
CA ALA A 80 -0.88 -15.74 -7.10
C ALA A 80 -0.49 -17.17 -7.48
N LEU A 81 -0.96 -17.69 -8.62
CA LEU A 81 -0.60 -19.02 -9.10
C LEU A 81 0.91 -19.13 -9.37
N ASN A 82 1.49 -18.17 -10.08
CA ASN A 82 2.93 -18.16 -10.33
C ASN A 82 3.75 -18.05 -9.04
N TYR A 83 3.32 -17.23 -8.07
CA TYR A 83 3.98 -17.11 -6.77
C TYR A 83 4.05 -18.46 -6.03
N PHE A 84 2.96 -19.22 -6.01
CA PHE A 84 2.93 -20.55 -5.39
C PHE A 84 3.60 -21.65 -6.21
N GLY A 85 4.14 -21.32 -7.39
CA GLY A 85 4.88 -22.23 -8.25
C GLY A 85 4.01 -22.96 -9.29
N TYR A 86 2.74 -22.59 -9.43
CA TYR A 86 1.89 -23.08 -10.52
C TYR A 86 2.10 -22.21 -11.76
N ASN A 87 2.97 -22.66 -12.65
CA ASN A 87 3.29 -21.91 -13.87
C ASN A 87 2.06 -21.71 -14.77
N VAL A 88 1.63 -20.45 -14.91
CA VAL A 88 0.53 -20.03 -15.78
C VAL A 88 0.96 -19.14 -16.94
N GLY A 89 2.28 -18.93 -17.10
CA GLY A 89 2.85 -18.01 -18.07
C GLY A 89 2.83 -16.55 -17.61
N VAL A 90 2.89 -15.63 -18.57
CA VAL A 90 2.91 -14.18 -18.33
C VAL A 90 1.59 -13.71 -17.72
N VAL A 91 1.66 -12.75 -16.79
CA VAL A 91 0.50 -12.12 -16.17
C VAL A 91 -0.10 -11.09 -17.13
N ASP A 92 -1.07 -11.53 -17.94
CA ASP A 92 -1.70 -10.73 -19.01
C ASP A 92 -3.23 -10.55 -18.82
N GLY A 93 -3.81 -11.19 -17.81
CA GLY A 93 -5.24 -11.19 -17.52
C GLY A 93 -6.07 -12.07 -18.47
N LYS A 94 -5.44 -12.89 -19.31
CA LYS A 94 -6.09 -13.85 -20.20
C LYS A 94 -5.83 -15.27 -19.71
N LEU A 95 -6.89 -15.93 -19.23
CA LEU A 95 -6.79 -17.31 -18.74
C LEU A 95 -6.75 -18.30 -19.93
N GLY A 96 -5.56 -18.48 -20.49
CA GLY A 96 -5.30 -19.38 -21.62
C GLY A 96 -5.01 -20.83 -21.21
N ARG A 97 -4.49 -21.62 -22.15
CA ARG A 97 -4.14 -23.04 -21.93
C ARG A 97 -3.15 -23.24 -20.77
N MET A 98 -2.15 -22.36 -20.65
CA MET A 98 -1.18 -22.41 -19.55
C MET A 98 -1.84 -22.12 -18.20
N SER A 99 -2.72 -21.11 -18.15
CA SER A 99 -3.48 -20.80 -16.93
C SER A 99 -4.39 -21.96 -16.52
N ARG A 100 -5.10 -22.59 -17.47
CA ARG A 100 -5.92 -23.80 -17.23
C ARG A 100 -5.09 -24.94 -16.65
N ALA A 101 -3.89 -25.18 -17.20
CA ALA A 101 -3.00 -26.22 -16.72
C ALA A 101 -2.46 -25.93 -15.31
N GLY A 102 -2.09 -24.68 -15.02
CA GLY A 102 -1.66 -24.26 -13.67
C GLY A 102 -2.80 -24.35 -12.65
N ILE A 103 -4.02 -23.94 -13.02
CA ILE A 103 -5.22 -24.06 -12.18
C ILE A 103 -5.50 -25.53 -11.84
N SER A 104 -5.46 -26.42 -12.83
CA SER A 104 -5.69 -27.86 -12.62
C SER A 104 -4.66 -28.47 -11.66
N ARG A 105 -3.39 -28.03 -11.72
CA ARG A 105 -2.35 -28.45 -10.77
C ARG A 105 -2.60 -27.91 -9.37
N TYR A 106 -2.99 -26.64 -9.25
CA TYR A 106 -3.39 -26.03 -8.00
C TYR A 106 -4.56 -26.79 -7.37
N GLN A 107 -5.62 -27.06 -8.14
CA GLN A 107 -6.78 -27.83 -7.68
C GLN A 107 -6.38 -29.23 -7.20
N ALA A 108 -5.56 -29.95 -7.98
CA ALA A 108 -5.08 -31.27 -7.60
C ALA A 108 -4.25 -31.25 -6.30
N ASP A 109 -3.34 -30.29 -6.14
CA ASP A 109 -2.55 -30.11 -4.92
C ASP A 109 -3.45 -29.70 -3.74
N MET A 110 -4.54 -28.98 -4.03
CA MET A 110 -5.55 -28.57 -3.06
C MET A 110 -6.59 -29.63 -2.67
N GLY A 111 -6.65 -30.74 -3.39
CA GLY A 111 -7.66 -31.78 -3.21
C GLY A 111 -9.03 -31.43 -3.81
N TYR A 112 -9.09 -30.42 -4.69
CA TYR A 112 -10.27 -30.04 -5.44
C TYR A 112 -10.40 -30.84 -6.75
N PRO A 113 -11.59 -30.86 -7.38
CA PRO A 113 -11.73 -31.36 -8.75
C PRO A 113 -10.83 -30.58 -9.72
N ALA A 114 -9.90 -31.27 -10.38
CA ALA A 114 -8.87 -30.65 -11.21
C ALA A 114 -9.33 -30.28 -12.63
N ASP A 115 -10.44 -29.55 -12.75
CA ASP A 115 -11.09 -29.20 -14.03
C ASP A 115 -10.41 -28.04 -14.79
N GLY A 116 -9.51 -27.30 -14.14
CA GLY A 116 -8.81 -26.16 -14.71
C GLY A 116 -9.60 -24.84 -14.65
N TYR A 117 -10.73 -24.78 -13.95
CA TYR A 117 -11.58 -23.62 -13.79
C TYR A 117 -11.74 -23.26 -12.31
N LEU A 118 -11.22 -22.10 -11.91
CA LEU A 118 -11.41 -21.62 -10.54
C LEU A 118 -12.86 -21.22 -10.31
N ASP A 119 -13.49 -21.84 -9.31
CA ASP A 119 -14.71 -21.32 -8.72
C ASP A 119 -14.40 -20.13 -7.77
N ASP A 120 -15.44 -19.58 -7.15
CA ASP A 120 -15.30 -18.43 -6.26
C ASP A 120 -14.57 -18.78 -4.95
N HIS A 121 -14.78 -19.98 -4.41
CA HIS A 121 -14.15 -20.45 -3.18
C HIS A 121 -12.65 -20.72 -3.40
N GLU A 122 -12.31 -21.47 -4.45
CA GLU A 122 -10.94 -21.76 -4.86
C GLU A 122 -10.16 -20.47 -5.14
N ARG A 123 -10.77 -19.55 -5.91
CA ARG A 123 -10.16 -18.25 -6.19
C ARG A 123 -9.95 -17.45 -4.91
N SER A 124 -10.94 -17.39 -4.02
CA SER A 124 -10.82 -16.67 -2.76
C SER A 124 -9.71 -17.26 -1.91
N PHE A 125 -9.65 -18.58 -1.76
CA PHE A 125 -8.61 -19.25 -0.96
C PHE A 125 -7.21 -18.97 -1.53
N LEU A 126 -7.04 -19.06 -2.86
CA LEU A 126 -5.78 -18.74 -3.53
C LEU A 126 -5.33 -17.30 -3.26
N LEU A 127 -6.22 -16.32 -3.46
CA LEU A 127 -5.89 -14.90 -3.32
C LEU A 127 -5.62 -14.50 -1.86
N THR A 128 -6.45 -14.99 -0.92
CA THR A 128 -6.23 -14.76 0.51
C THR A 128 -4.93 -15.42 0.98
N SER A 129 -4.64 -16.63 0.52
CA SER A 129 -3.39 -17.32 0.82
C SER A 129 -2.19 -16.56 0.28
N TYR A 130 -2.29 -16.00 -0.92
CA TYR A 130 -1.22 -15.18 -1.51
C TYR A 130 -0.95 -13.93 -0.68
N GLN A 131 -1.99 -13.20 -0.28
CA GLN A 131 -1.85 -12.05 0.62
C GLN A 131 -1.21 -12.43 1.96
N ARG A 132 -1.63 -13.56 2.54
CA ARG A 132 -1.04 -14.11 3.76
C ARG A 132 0.42 -14.50 3.59
N ALA A 133 0.79 -15.09 2.46
CA ALA A 133 2.17 -15.47 2.17
C ALA A 133 3.09 -14.26 2.06
N LEU A 134 2.63 -13.18 1.41
CA LEU A 134 3.40 -11.92 1.36
C LEU A 134 3.72 -11.36 2.76
N ALA A 135 2.81 -11.54 3.72
CA ALA A 135 2.99 -11.07 5.09
C ALA A 135 3.75 -12.04 6.00
N SER A 136 3.66 -13.36 5.78
CA SER A 136 4.09 -14.37 6.76
C SER A 136 5.17 -15.33 6.28
N ALA A 137 5.46 -15.42 4.98
CA ALA A 137 6.37 -16.42 4.42
C ALA A 137 7.80 -16.38 5.01
N HIS A 138 8.21 -15.27 5.61
CA HIS A 138 9.54 -15.06 6.20
C HIS A 138 9.55 -15.25 7.73
N VAL A 139 8.40 -15.55 8.35
CA VAL A 139 8.25 -15.70 9.81
C VAL A 139 8.11 -17.19 10.17
N PRO A 140 8.70 -17.68 11.27
CA PRO A 140 8.42 -19.03 11.76
C PRO A 140 6.93 -19.26 12.09
N PRO A 141 6.38 -20.45 11.81
CA PRO A 141 7.02 -21.63 11.20
C PRO A 141 7.04 -21.60 9.66
N TYR A 142 6.47 -20.58 9.02
CA TYR A 142 6.29 -20.51 7.57
C TYR A 142 7.60 -20.38 6.78
N ASN A 143 8.59 -19.66 7.29
CA ASN A 143 9.91 -19.59 6.66
C ASN A 143 10.57 -20.96 6.48
N GLN A 144 10.42 -21.85 7.46
CA GLN A 144 10.94 -23.21 7.39
C GLN A 144 10.15 -24.05 6.38
N ILE A 145 8.84 -23.83 6.28
CA ILE A 145 7.99 -24.48 5.28
C ILE A 145 8.41 -24.04 3.87
N VAL A 146 8.67 -22.75 3.65
CA VAL A 146 9.20 -22.27 2.36
C VAL A 146 10.55 -22.91 2.06
N ALA A 147 11.46 -22.95 3.03
CA ALA A 147 12.80 -23.50 2.85
C ALA A 147 12.78 -25.01 2.50
N THR A 148 11.83 -25.77 3.06
CA THR A 148 11.78 -27.23 2.91
C THR A 148 10.82 -27.72 1.82
N GLN A 149 9.72 -27.01 1.60
CA GLN A 149 8.61 -27.43 0.73
C GLN A 149 8.29 -26.41 -0.36
N GLY A 150 9.01 -25.28 -0.41
CA GLY A 150 8.75 -24.18 -1.33
C GLY A 150 7.45 -23.44 -1.03
N GLN A 151 7.10 -22.50 -1.93
CA GLN A 151 5.89 -21.68 -1.79
C GLN A 151 4.61 -22.53 -1.82
N ALA A 152 4.57 -23.59 -2.62
CA ALA A 152 3.45 -24.54 -2.61
C ALA A 152 3.23 -25.20 -1.23
N GLY A 153 4.30 -25.37 -0.45
CA GLY A 153 4.22 -25.86 0.93
C GLY A 153 3.40 -24.94 1.83
N LEU A 154 3.57 -23.62 1.69
CA LEU A 154 2.77 -22.65 2.45
C LEU A 154 1.28 -22.77 2.14
N LEU A 155 0.94 -22.91 0.86
CA LEU A 155 -0.45 -22.99 0.44
C LEU A 155 -1.15 -24.23 1.02
N ARG A 156 -0.45 -25.37 1.07
CA ARG A 156 -0.92 -26.57 1.77
C ARG A 156 -1.08 -26.34 3.27
N THR A 157 -0.12 -25.67 3.90
CA THR A 157 -0.18 -25.34 5.33
C THR A 157 -1.39 -24.46 5.65
N TYR A 158 -1.64 -23.40 4.88
CA TYR A 158 -2.78 -22.53 5.13
C TYR A 158 -4.12 -23.23 4.97
N ARG A 159 -4.23 -24.18 4.04
CA ARG A 159 -5.42 -25.03 3.91
C ARG A 159 -5.63 -25.89 5.16
N ASN A 160 -4.57 -26.52 5.64
CA ASN A 160 -4.61 -27.37 6.83
C ASN A 160 -5.06 -26.58 8.06
N GLU A 161 -4.54 -25.36 8.23
CA GLU A 161 -4.96 -24.47 9.32
C GLU A 161 -6.42 -24.03 9.19
N GLN A 162 -6.93 -23.79 7.97
CA GLN A 162 -8.34 -23.52 7.73
C GLN A 162 -9.23 -24.71 8.13
N LEU A 163 -8.70 -25.93 8.05
CA LEU A 163 -9.34 -27.17 8.52
C LEU A 163 -9.11 -27.44 10.01
N GLY A 164 -8.49 -26.51 10.75
CA GLY A 164 -8.19 -26.65 12.18
C GLY A 164 -7.01 -27.57 12.50
N ILE A 165 -6.24 -27.97 11.49
CA ILE A 165 -5.02 -28.77 11.67
C ILE A 165 -3.89 -27.80 12.02
N ALA A 166 -3.37 -27.91 13.24
CA ALA A 166 -2.27 -27.08 13.69
C ALA A 166 -1.01 -27.30 12.83
N THR A 167 -0.38 -26.22 12.41
CA THR A 167 0.92 -26.28 11.72
C THR A 167 1.96 -26.78 12.71
N PRO A 168 2.63 -27.92 12.44
CA PRO A 168 3.65 -28.42 13.34
C PRO A 168 4.77 -27.38 13.43
N GLN A 169 4.87 -26.74 14.58
CA GLN A 169 6.11 -26.10 14.99
C GLN A 169 7.10 -27.25 15.18
N THR A 170 7.88 -27.56 14.16
CA THR A 170 9.08 -28.37 14.38
C THR A 170 9.88 -27.62 15.42
N GLY A 171 9.89 -28.15 16.65
CA GLY A 171 10.73 -27.64 17.71
C GLY A 171 12.12 -27.44 17.14
N GLN A 172 12.75 -26.33 17.52
CA GLN A 172 14.19 -26.20 17.43
C GLN A 172 14.81 -27.54 17.85
N PRO A 173 15.85 -28.04 17.18
CA PRO A 173 16.54 -29.23 17.66
C PRO A 173 17.00 -28.96 19.10
N GLN A 174 16.26 -29.50 20.07
CA GLN A 174 16.78 -29.77 21.39
C GLN A 174 17.95 -30.71 21.10
N GLY A 175 19.17 -30.19 21.25
CA GLY A 175 20.37 -30.99 21.14
C GLY A 175 20.23 -32.17 22.09
N GLN A 176 19.93 -33.35 21.53
CA GLN A 176 20.15 -34.60 22.21
C GLN A 176 21.66 -34.68 22.41
N LEU A 177 22.07 -34.45 23.65
CA LEU A 177 23.39 -34.76 24.15
C LEU A 177 23.68 -36.22 23.79
N ALA A 178 24.52 -36.40 22.78
CA ALA A 178 25.19 -37.67 22.56
C ALA A 178 26.00 -37.98 23.82
N ALA A 179 25.69 -39.10 24.46
CA ALA A 179 26.47 -39.62 25.57
C ALA A 179 27.90 -39.88 25.09
N LEU A 180 28.86 -39.14 25.65
CA LEU A 180 30.28 -39.45 25.52
C LEU A 180 30.69 -40.48 26.59
N PRO A 181 31.71 -41.32 26.34
CA PRO A 181 32.12 -42.36 27.27
C PRO A 181 32.69 -41.75 28.56
N GLN A 182 32.24 -42.26 29.71
CA GLN A 182 32.79 -41.94 31.02
C GLN A 182 34.26 -42.35 31.08
N ASN A 183 35.12 -41.41 31.46
CA ASN A 183 36.44 -41.71 32.00
C ASN A 183 36.64 -40.95 33.31
N ASP A 184 37.36 -41.60 34.21
CA ASP A 184 37.31 -41.47 35.66
C ASP A 184 37.65 -40.11 36.29
N GLN A 185 36.96 -39.90 37.43
CA GLN A 185 37.35 -39.23 38.67
C GLN A 185 38.49 -38.19 38.63
N GLN A 186 38.18 -36.95 39.01
CA GLN A 186 38.92 -36.26 40.07
C GLN A 186 38.16 -35.08 40.69
N SER A 187 38.20 -35.13 42.02
CA SER A 187 37.70 -34.26 43.08
C SER A 187 37.46 -32.77 42.75
N THR A 188 36.27 -32.33 43.16
CA THR A 188 35.83 -30.95 43.30
C THR A 188 36.76 -30.14 44.22
N THR A 189 37.43 -29.13 43.67
CA THR A 189 37.81 -27.94 44.44
C THR A 189 36.74 -26.86 44.23
N ALA A 190 36.34 -26.29 45.36
CA ALA A 190 35.20 -25.40 45.53
C ALA A 190 35.09 -24.32 44.45
N ARG A 191 33.94 -24.27 43.77
CA ARG A 191 33.54 -23.11 42.99
C ARG A 191 33.04 -22.06 43.97
N ALA A 192 33.70 -20.90 43.95
CA ALA A 192 33.34 -19.74 44.75
C ALA A 192 31.84 -19.41 44.65
N ASP A 193 31.25 -19.09 45.79
CA ASP A 193 30.01 -18.34 45.90
C ASP A 193 30.13 -17.07 45.05
N THR A 194 29.52 -17.11 43.86
CA THR A 194 29.05 -15.91 43.17
C THR A 194 27.54 -16.09 43.09
N GLY A 195 26.86 -15.34 43.95
CA GLY A 195 25.44 -15.50 44.26
C GLY A 195 24.57 -15.63 43.02
N GLY A 196 23.52 -16.42 43.16
CA GLY A 196 22.55 -16.68 42.10
C GLY A 196 22.00 -15.38 41.51
N GLN A 197 22.53 -14.98 40.36
CA GLN A 197 21.87 -14.04 39.48
C GLN A 197 21.32 -14.83 38.31
N LEU A 198 19.98 -14.91 38.27
CA LEU A 198 19.24 -15.30 37.08
C LEU A 198 19.67 -14.38 35.92
N PRO A 199 19.76 -14.88 34.68
CA PRO A 199 20.09 -14.06 33.53
C PRO A 199 19.10 -12.89 33.44
N SER A 200 19.63 -11.68 33.53
CA SER A 200 18.88 -10.43 33.34
C SER A 200 18.87 -10.11 31.85
N PHE A 201 17.69 -10.14 31.24
CA PHE A 201 17.49 -9.68 29.88
C PHE A 201 17.17 -8.19 29.93
N ALA A 202 18.06 -7.36 29.36
CA ALA A 202 17.79 -5.95 29.16
C ALA A 202 16.86 -5.81 27.94
N PHE A 203 15.57 -5.63 28.19
CA PHE A 203 14.61 -5.31 27.14
C PHE A 203 14.63 -3.79 26.90
N ALA A 204 15.13 -3.37 25.75
CA ALA A 204 14.91 -2.00 25.30
C ALA A 204 13.40 -1.81 25.07
N PRO A 205 12.83 -0.63 25.34
CA PRO A 205 11.45 -0.33 24.95
C PRO A 205 11.39 -0.36 23.41
N ALA A 206 10.91 -1.48 22.86
CA ALA A 206 10.60 -1.59 21.45
C ALA A 206 9.31 -0.80 21.18
N GLY A 207 9.36 0.11 20.20
CA GLY A 207 8.14 0.75 19.69
C GLY A 207 7.17 -0.29 19.14
N LYS A 208 5.88 0.05 19.00
CA LYS A 208 4.88 -0.90 18.50
C LYS A 208 5.25 -1.35 17.09
N SER A 209 5.22 -2.66 16.86
CA SER A 209 5.44 -3.28 15.55
C SER A 209 4.23 -3.07 14.64
N ALA A 210 4.48 -2.73 13.38
CA ALA A 210 3.43 -2.65 12.37
C ALA A 210 2.98 -4.05 11.95
N ASN A 211 3.91 -5.01 11.93
CA ASN A 211 3.60 -6.42 11.68
C ASN A 211 2.67 -6.99 12.74
N ASP A 212 3.00 -6.85 14.03
CA ASP A 212 2.19 -7.37 15.12
C ASP A 212 0.79 -6.75 15.13
N LEU A 213 0.71 -5.42 14.95
CA LEU A 213 -0.56 -4.72 14.81
C LEU A 213 -1.43 -5.32 13.70
N CYS A 214 -0.85 -5.60 12.54
CA CYS A 214 -1.61 -6.16 11.42
C CYS A 214 -1.96 -7.64 11.57
N ASN A 215 -1.12 -8.41 12.25
CA ASN A 215 -1.43 -9.79 12.62
C ASN A 215 -2.63 -9.84 13.58
N ASP A 216 -2.60 -9.03 14.64
CA ASP A 216 -3.70 -8.93 15.62
C ASP A 216 -4.99 -8.45 14.95
N THR A 217 -4.89 -7.44 14.09
CA THR A 217 -6.02 -6.89 13.34
C THR A 217 -6.66 -7.97 12.47
N ASN A 218 -5.87 -8.75 11.73
CA ASN A 218 -6.39 -9.82 10.90
C ASN A 218 -7.13 -10.90 11.70
N VAL A 219 -6.63 -11.26 12.89
CA VAL A 219 -7.34 -12.19 13.80
C VAL A 219 -8.70 -11.62 14.21
N LEU A 220 -8.76 -10.34 14.57
CA LEU A 220 -10.00 -9.66 14.94
C LEU A 220 -10.98 -9.54 13.76
N THR A 221 -10.49 -9.20 12.57
CA THR A 221 -11.29 -9.12 11.34
C THR A 221 -11.93 -10.47 11.02
N VAL A 222 -11.15 -11.56 11.03
CA VAL A 222 -11.66 -12.92 10.80
C VAL A 222 -12.67 -13.32 11.86
N SER A 223 -12.39 -13.04 13.14
CA SER A 223 -13.31 -13.35 14.25
C SER A 223 -14.65 -12.61 14.13
N ASN A 224 -14.65 -11.43 13.51
CA ASN A 224 -15.85 -10.61 13.27
C ASN A 224 -16.56 -10.94 11.95
N GLY A 225 -16.10 -11.95 11.21
CA GLY A 225 -16.74 -12.39 9.96
C GLY A 225 -16.38 -11.55 8.73
N GLY A 226 -15.35 -10.71 8.80
CA GLY A 226 -14.86 -9.91 7.68
C GLY A 226 -14.53 -8.47 8.06
N PRO A 227 -14.03 -7.68 7.09
CA PRO A 227 -13.66 -6.29 7.31
C PRO A 227 -14.86 -5.40 7.63
N VAL A 228 -14.62 -4.37 8.43
CA VAL A 228 -15.64 -3.39 8.82
C VAL A 228 -16.07 -2.57 7.61
N LEU A 229 -17.38 -2.54 7.37
CA LEU A 229 -17.99 -1.73 6.31
C LEU A 229 -18.46 -0.39 6.88
N ALA A 230 -18.40 0.67 6.06
CA ALA A 230 -18.81 2.02 6.46
C ALA A 230 -20.27 2.08 6.95
N SER A 231 -21.16 1.29 6.33
CA SER A 231 -22.60 1.24 6.67
C SER A 231 -22.93 0.46 7.93
N ALA A 232 -22.01 -0.35 8.45
CA ALA A 232 -22.24 -1.27 9.57
C ALA A 232 -21.12 -1.15 10.63
N MET A 233 -20.53 0.04 10.76
CA MET A 233 -19.41 0.27 11.64
C MET A 233 -19.82 0.34 13.10
N THR A 234 -19.33 -0.61 13.89
CA THR A 234 -19.51 -0.67 15.35
C THR A 234 -18.20 -0.48 16.11
N ASN A 235 -17.08 -0.74 15.46
CA ASN A 235 -15.74 -0.57 16.02
C ASN A 235 -14.87 0.29 15.09
N PRO A 236 -14.89 1.62 15.25
CA PRO A 236 -14.07 2.54 14.47
C PRO A 236 -12.57 2.24 14.59
N SER A 237 -12.13 1.77 15.76
CA SER A 237 -10.72 1.47 16.00
C SER A 237 -10.24 0.27 15.20
N LEU A 238 -11.04 -0.79 15.13
CA LEU A 238 -10.74 -1.94 14.27
C LEU A 238 -10.77 -1.54 12.79
N ALA A 239 -11.78 -0.78 12.37
CA ALA A 239 -11.88 -0.29 11.00
C ALA A 239 -10.63 0.50 10.58
N LEU A 240 -10.15 1.42 11.43
CA LEU A 240 -8.92 2.16 11.16
C LEU A 240 -7.70 1.24 11.06
N ASN A 241 -7.57 0.24 11.94
CA ASN A 241 -6.46 -0.70 11.86
C ASN A 241 -6.51 -1.55 10.58
N GLU A 242 -7.70 -1.99 10.15
CA GLU A 242 -7.86 -2.71 8.89
C GLU A 242 -7.45 -1.86 7.69
N GLN A 243 -7.83 -0.58 7.68
CA GLN A 243 -7.42 0.35 6.63
C GLN A 243 -5.90 0.58 6.63
N PHE A 244 -5.28 0.74 7.80
CA PHE A 244 -3.82 0.82 7.91
C PHE A 244 -3.13 -0.40 7.31
N CYS A 245 -3.61 -1.61 7.61
CA CYS A 245 -2.98 -2.84 7.12
C CYS A 245 -3.13 -3.01 5.60
N GLN A 246 -4.25 -2.58 5.03
CA GLN A 246 -4.42 -2.51 3.57
C GLN A 246 -3.46 -1.49 2.95
N ALA A 247 -3.35 -0.30 3.52
CA ALA A 247 -2.46 0.75 3.04
C ALA A 247 -0.98 0.34 3.14
N ARG A 248 -0.58 -0.31 4.23
CA ARG A 248 0.75 -0.89 4.44
C ARG A 248 1.08 -1.93 3.37
N ALA A 249 0.17 -2.86 3.09
CA ALA A 249 0.37 -3.86 2.04
C ALA A 249 0.55 -3.20 0.66
N GLN A 250 -0.24 -2.15 0.38
CA GLN A 250 -0.09 -1.39 -0.86
C GLN A 250 1.25 -0.64 -0.92
N ALA A 251 1.71 -0.04 0.18
CA ALA A 251 3.01 0.64 0.24
C ALA A 251 4.18 -0.31 -0.07
N ILE A 252 4.14 -1.54 0.47
CA ILE A 252 5.14 -2.57 0.15
C ILE A 252 5.07 -2.94 -1.33
N ALA A 253 3.86 -3.12 -1.89
CA ALA A 253 3.69 -3.43 -3.30
C ALA A 253 4.16 -2.29 -4.21
N ASP A 254 3.93 -1.03 -3.83
CA ASP A 254 4.40 0.16 -4.54
C ASP A 254 5.93 0.23 -4.54
N ALA A 255 6.56 0.01 -3.38
CA ALA A 255 8.02 -0.03 -3.24
C ALA A 255 8.64 -1.11 -4.13
N ASN A 256 8.14 -2.35 -4.09
CA ASN A 256 8.68 -3.43 -4.91
C ASN A 256 8.66 -3.08 -6.42
N ARG A 257 7.60 -2.42 -6.91
CA ARG A 257 7.53 -1.98 -8.32
C ARG A 257 8.50 -0.85 -8.65
N LEU A 258 8.78 0.02 -7.69
CA LEU A 258 9.75 1.10 -7.86
C LEU A 258 11.19 0.59 -7.78
N GLU A 259 11.47 -0.36 -6.90
CA GLU A 259 12.79 -1.02 -6.78
C GLU A 259 13.20 -1.68 -8.11
N GLU A 260 12.26 -2.26 -8.87
CA GLU A 260 12.51 -2.81 -10.22
C GLU A 260 13.02 -1.75 -11.22
N THR A 261 12.79 -0.47 -10.95
CA THR A 261 13.22 0.65 -11.80
C THR A 261 14.54 1.28 -11.36
N VAL A 262 15.13 0.82 -10.25
CA VAL A 262 16.41 1.31 -9.73
C VAL A 262 17.54 0.47 -10.33
N PRO A 263 18.29 0.98 -11.33
CA PRO A 263 19.43 0.27 -11.86
C PRO A 263 20.55 0.20 -10.82
N ASP A 264 21.39 -0.84 -10.92
CA ASP A 264 22.68 -0.93 -10.22
C ASP A 264 22.65 -0.90 -8.68
N MET A 265 21.49 -1.17 -8.07
CA MET A 265 21.36 -1.33 -6.62
C MET A 265 20.72 -2.68 -6.24
N THR A 266 21.32 -3.34 -5.26
CA THR A 266 20.77 -4.55 -4.62
C THR A 266 19.81 -4.17 -3.48
N ALA A 267 18.91 -5.07 -3.10
CA ALA A 267 17.97 -4.82 -2.00
C ALA A 267 18.65 -4.38 -0.68
N PRO A 268 19.77 -4.99 -0.22
CA PRO A 268 20.48 -4.50 0.97
C PRO A 268 21.04 -3.09 0.82
N GLN A 269 21.50 -2.71 -0.37
CA GLN A 269 21.98 -1.34 -0.63
C GLN A 269 20.82 -0.34 -0.59
N ILE A 270 19.64 -0.71 -1.08
CA ILE A 270 18.43 0.11 -0.98
C ILE A 270 18.04 0.30 0.48
N GLU A 271 18.06 -0.77 1.28
CA GLU A 271 17.79 -0.72 2.72
C GLU A 271 18.75 0.24 3.45
N GLU A 272 20.06 0.16 3.18
CA GLU A 272 21.07 1.06 3.75
C GLU A 272 20.81 2.54 3.37
N GLN A 273 20.44 2.81 2.10
CA GLN A 273 20.07 4.16 1.69
C GLN A 273 18.83 4.67 2.44
N CYS A 274 17.85 3.81 2.68
CA CYS A 274 16.67 4.17 3.45
C CYS A 274 16.98 4.43 4.94
N GLU A 275 17.97 3.74 5.53
CA GLU A 275 18.45 4.03 6.88
C GLU A 275 19.15 5.41 6.97
N GLN A 276 19.94 5.76 5.96
CA GLN A 276 20.56 7.08 5.87
C GLN A 276 19.51 8.19 5.74
N LEU A 277 18.50 7.99 4.89
CA LEU A 277 17.38 8.91 4.76
C LEU A 277 16.59 9.04 6.07
N ASN A 278 16.33 7.93 6.76
CA ASN A 278 15.66 7.94 8.06
C ASN A 278 16.44 8.75 9.09
N THR A 279 17.78 8.62 9.11
CA THR A 279 18.64 9.40 10.01
C THR A 279 18.60 10.90 9.67
N ALA A 280 18.58 11.25 8.38
CA ALA A 280 18.46 12.64 7.93
C ALA A 280 17.11 13.28 8.32
N LEU A 281 16.04 12.47 8.35
CA LEU A 281 14.68 12.93 8.68
C LEU A 281 14.36 12.92 10.18
N ALA A 282 15.16 12.23 11.00
CA ALA A 282 14.94 12.09 12.44
C ALA A 282 14.65 13.42 13.18
N PRO A 283 15.33 14.55 12.89
CA PRO A 283 15.04 15.83 13.55
C PRO A 283 13.63 16.37 13.29
N TYR A 284 13.02 16.01 12.16
CA TYR A 284 11.71 16.52 11.73
C TYR A 284 10.54 15.67 12.25
N VAL A 285 10.80 14.41 12.59
CA VAL A 285 9.78 13.48 13.13
C VAL A 285 9.88 13.30 14.64
N SER A 286 10.93 13.82 15.28
CA SER A 286 11.03 13.85 16.74
C SER A 286 9.91 14.71 17.35
N GLY A 287 9.15 14.17 18.30
CA GLY A 287 8.03 14.88 18.94
C GLY A 287 6.80 15.10 18.05
N ILE A 288 6.69 14.39 16.92
CA ILE A 288 5.54 14.46 16.00
C ILE A 288 4.21 14.08 16.66
N ASP A 289 4.24 13.35 17.77
CA ASP A 289 3.07 12.97 18.58
C ASP A 289 2.43 14.12 19.34
N THR A 290 3.13 15.26 19.44
CA THR A 290 2.63 16.49 20.09
C THR A 290 2.71 17.73 19.21
N THR A 291 3.48 17.68 18.10
CA THR A 291 3.66 18.80 17.18
C THR A 291 2.53 18.87 16.14
N ALA A 292 2.07 20.07 15.80
CA ALA A 292 1.03 20.25 14.78
C ALA A 292 1.49 19.72 13.42
N ALA A 293 0.59 19.05 12.69
CA ALA A 293 0.94 18.39 11.43
C ALA A 293 1.55 19.36 10.40
N GLN A 294 1.00 20.59 10.31
CA GLN A 294 1.49 21.58 9.35
C GLN A 294 2.88 22.13 9.65
N ASP A 295 3.27 22.20 10.92
CA ASP A 295 4.62 22.66 11.29
C ASP A 295 5.66 21.62 10.86
N VAL A 296 5.36 20.34 11.08
CA VAL A 296 6.21 19.21 10.64
C VAL A 296 6.30 19.16 9.11
N ILE A 297 5.17 19.30 8.41
CA ILE A 297 5.12 19.34 6.94
C ILE A 297 5.95 20.49 6.40
N SER A 298 5.80 21.69 6.97
CA SER A 298 6.49 22.89 6.51
C SER A 298 8.00 22.80 6.75
N ALA A 299 8.42 22.35 7.94
CA ALA A 299 9.83 22.16 8.28
C ALA A 299 10.48 21.09 7.38
N THR A 300 9.80 19.96 7.17
CA THR A 300 10.29 18.90 6.28
C THR A 300 10.34 19.38 4.83
N SER A 301 9.34 20.11 4.34
CA SER A 301 9.32 20.64 2.97
C SER A 301 10.48 21.63 2.73
N ALA A 302 10.79 22.47 3.72
CA ALA A 302 11.96 23.35 3.67
C ALA A 302 13.29 22.58 3.59
N PHE A 303 13.39 21.44 4.28
CA PHE A 303 14.54 20.55 4.17
C PHE A 303 14.65 19.89 2.79
N LEU A 304 13.55 19.34 2.27
CA LEU A 304 13.53 18.69 0.96
C LEU A 304 13.94 19.66 -0.15
N THR A 305 13.46 20.90 -0.12
CA THR A 305 13.82 21.94 -1.09
C THR A 305 15.29 22.37 -1.00
N GLN A 306 15.90 22.32 0.18
CA GLN A 306 17.32 22.64 0.39
C GLN A 306 18.26 21.48 0.06
N SER A 307 17.75 20.24 -0.02
CA SER A 307 18.56 19.04 -0.28
C SER A 307 19.24 19.03 -1.65
N GLY A 308 18.76 19.83 -2.60
CA GLY A 308 19.26 19.86 -3.98
C GLY A 308 18.77 18.71 -4.88
N HIS A 309 17.99 17.76 -4.35
CA HIS A 309 17.36 16.69 -5.12
C HIS A 309 16.05 17.16 -5.79
N SER A 310 15.69 16.53 -6.91
CA SER A 310 14.39 16.77 -7.53
C SER A 310 13.25 16.19 -6.68
N MET A 311 12.09 16.86 -6.66
CA MET A 311 10.95 16.36 -5.87
C MET A 311 10.46 14.99 -6.35
N ASP A 312 10.54 14.70 -7.65
CA ASP A 312 10.13 13.40 -8.18
C ASP A 312 11.05 12.26 -7.70
N GLN A 313 12.36 12.53 -7.59
CA GLN A 313 13.30 11.57 -7.00
C GLN A 313 13.04 11.38 -5.51
N LEU A 314 12.79 12.46 -4.76
CA LEU A 314 12.47 12.37 -3.33
C LEU A 314 11.17 11.61 -3.09
N VAL A 315 10.14 11.82 -3.93
CA VAL A 315 8.89 11.06 -3.84
C VAL A 315 9.14 9.58 -4.13
N SER A 316 9.88 9.25 -5.20
CA SER A 316 10.15 7.85 -5.55
C SER A 316 10.97 7.15 -4.45
N GLY A 317 12.01 7.81 -3.93
CA GLY A 317 12.80 7.33 -2.81
C GLY A 317 11.99 7.17 -1.52
N GLY A 318 11.12 8.14 -1.20
CA GLY A 318 10.21 8.05 -0.07
C GLY A 318 9.22 6.88 -0.18
N GLN A 319 8.70 6.59 -1.37
CA GLN A 319 7.80 5.46 -1.60
C GLN A 319 8.53 4.12 -1.41
N ILE A 320 9.75 4.00 -1.93
CA ILE A 320 10.62 2.83 -1.70
C ILE A 320 10.86 2.66 -0.20
N CYS A 321 11.34 3.70 0.50
CA CYS A 321 11.70 3.61 1.91
C CYS A 321 10.51 3.42 2.84
N LEU A 322 9.31 3.88 2.46
CA LEU A 322 8.08 3.56 3.19
C LEU A 322 7.79 2.05 3.14
N GLY A 323 7.87 1.44 1.95
CA GLY A 323 7.65 0.00 1.79
C GLY A 323 8.76 -0.84 2.42
N VAL A 324 10.03 -0.43 2.31
CA VAL A 324 11.16 -1.04 3.01
C VAL A 324 10.92 -1.02 4.52
N GLY A 325 10.61 0.15 5.09
CA GLY A 325 10.36 0.30 6.51
C GLY A 325 9.24 -0.61 7.02
N TYR A 326 8.17 -0.79 6.24
CA TYR A 326 7.15 -1.77 6.59
C TYR A 326 7.61 -3.22 6.46
N ARG A 327 8.32 -3.58 5.38
CA ARG A 327 8.80 -4.95 5.13
C ARG A 327 9.82 -5.42 6.17
N THR A 328 10.67 -4.52 6.66
CA THR A 328 11.68 -4.78 7.69
C THR A 328 11.20 -4.48 9.12
N ASP A 329 9.92 -4.11 9.27
CA ASP A 329 9.30 -3.70 10.54
C ASP A 329 10.01 -2.53 11.25
N ASN A 330 10.67 -1.68 10.47
CA ASN A 330 11.29 -0.45 10.92
C ASN A 330 10.25 0.69 10.93
N GLY A 331 9.50 0.77 12.05
CA GLY A 331 8.49 1.80 12.27
C GLY A 331 8.98 3.24 12.08
N PRO A 332 10.13 3.65 12.65
CA PRO A 332 10.69 4.99 12.46
C PRO A 332 10.96 5.33 10.99
N MET A 333 11.55 4.39 10.23
CA MET A 333 11.80 4.58 8.79
C MET A 333 10.50 4.75 8.00
N ALA A 334 9.48 3.94 8.31
CA ALA A 334 8.17 4.07 7.69
C ALA A 334 7.52 5.42 8.03
N LEU A 335 7.62 5.87 9.29
CA LEU A 335 7.10 7.16 9.73
C LEU A 335 7.77 8.33 9.00
N ALA A 336 9.10 8.35 9.00
CA ALA A 336 9.91 9.37 8.35
C ALA A 336 9.60 9.45 6.85
N SER A 337 9.50 8.30 6.18
CA SER A 337 9.17 8.22 4.76
C SER A 337 7.76 8.75 4.46
N ALA A 338 6.76 8.42 5.29
CA ALA A 338 5.40 8.94 5.13
C ALA A 338 5.31 10.46 5.35
N VAL A 339 6.08 11.00 6.31
CA VAL A 339 6.21 12.45 6.54
C VAL A 339 6.87 13.13 5.35
N LEU A 340 7.98 12.58 4.84
CA LEU A 340 8.65 13.08 3.64
C LEU A 340 7.68 13.13 2.44
N LEU A 341 6.94 12.05 2.18
CA LEU A 341 6.01 11.98 1.05
C LEU A 341 4.90 13.02 1.16
N THR A 342 4.38 13.21 2.38
CA THR A 342 3.36 14.21 2.65
C THR A 342 3.91 15.63 2.43
N ALA A 343 5.12 15.90 2.91
CA ALA A 343 5.82 17.18 2.75
C ALA A 343 6.27 17.46 1.30
N ALA A 344 6.47 16.41 0.51
CA ALA A 344 6.73 16.48 -0.94
C ALA A 344 5.44 16.72 -1.76
N GLY A 345 4.31 17.01 -1.12
CA GLY A 345 3.05 17.35 -1.77
C GLY A 345 2.15 16.15 -2.09
N ARG A 346 2.54 14.92 -1.69
CA ARG A 346 1.71 13.72 -1.78
C ARG A 346 0.94 13.52 -0.49
N GLN A 347 0.08 14.49 -0.18
CA GLN A 347 -0.60 14.60 1.11
C GLN A 347 -1.46 13.40 1.51
N GLY A 348 -1.90 12.57 0.55
CA GLY A 348 -2.58 11.31 0.85
C GLY A 348 -1.77 10.34 1.70
N TYR A 349 -0.43 10.44 1.73
CA TYR A 349 0.43 9.65 2.62
C TYR A 349 0.30 10.03 4.10
N GLY A 350 -0.38 11.15 4.42
CA GLY A 350 -0.75 11.50 5.79
C GLY A 350 -1.62 10.44 6.48
N GLU A 351 -2.30 9.56 5.72
CA GLU A 351 -3.03 8.41 6.25
C GLU A 351 -2.10 7.52 7.08
N MET A 352 -0.89 7.25 6.58
CA MET A 352 0.09 6.41 7.26
C MET A 352 0.61 7.08 8.53
N VAL A 353 0.89 8.39 8.47
CA VAL A 353 1.34 9.15 9.64
C VAL A 353 0.26 9.15 10.73
N GLY A 354 -1.00 9.39 10.35
CA GLY A 354 -2.14 9.37 11.27
C GLY A 354 -2.31 8.01 11.96
N HIS A 355 -2.28 6.91 11.20
CA HIS A 355 -2.36 5.57 11.79
C HIS A 355 -1.18 5.26 12.72
N GLN A 356 0.04 5.60 12.32
CA GLN A 356 1.23 5.36 13.12
C GLN A 356 1.23 6.15 14.43
N LEU A 357 0.79 7.41 14.40
CA LEU A 357 0.58 8.23 15.59
C LEU A 357 -0.52 7.67 16.50
N ARG A 358 -1.63 7.20 15.93
CA ARG A 358 -2.74 6.62 16.70
C ARG A 358 -2.34 5.33 17.43
N GLU A 359 -1.46 4.54 16.81
CA GLU A 359 -1.06 3.22 17.34
C GLU A 359 0.30 3.22 18.06
N GLY A 360 1.10 4.28 17.92
CA GLY A 360 2.46 4.34 18.47
C GLY A 360 3.47 3.49 17.70
N VAL A 361 3.31 3.39 16.38
CA VAL A 361 4.21 2.65 15.50
C VAL A 361 5.33 3.59 15.02
N GLY A 362 6.56 3.31 15.44
CA GLY A 362 7.73 4.12 15.10
C GLY A 362 7.85 5.45 15.83
N THR A 363 6.94 5.74 16.75
CA THR A 363 6.89 6.96 17.57
C THR A 363 6.01 6.73 18.80
N ALA A 364 5.98 7.69 19.73
CA ALA A 364 5.01 7.69 20.82
C ALA A 364 3.59 7.85 20.29
N LYS A 365 2.62 7.28 21.00
CA LYS A 365 1.21 7.43 20.65
C LYS A 365 0.76 8.87 20.87
N ALA A 366 0.13 9.48 19.87
CA ALA A 366 -0.42 10.82 19.97
C ALA A 366 -1.51 10.89 21.05
N THR A 367 -1.51 11.99 21.80
CA THR A 367 -2.48 12.25 22.88
C THR A 367 -3.29 13.53 22.67
N GLY A 368 -2.86 14.40 21.74
CA GLY A 368 -3.45 15.71 21.48
C GLY A 368 -4.26 15.82 20.19
N GLY A 369 -4.53 14.71 19.48
CA GLY A 369 -5.27 14.68 18.22
C GLY A 369 -4.44 14.86 16.95
N GLN A 370 -3.10 14.84 17.05
CA GLN A 370 -2.17 14.92 15.92
C GLN A 370 -2.44 13.79 14.91
N ASP A 371 -2.77 12.59 15.37
CA ASP A 371 -3.18 11.47 14.53
C ASP A 371 -4.37 11.83 13.62
N ALA A 372 -5.37 12.51 14.16
CA ALA A 372 -6.54 12.96 13.43
C ALA A 372 -6.23 14.12 12.47
N GLU A 373 -5.31 15.03 12.82
CA GLU A 373 -4.87 16.10 11.92
C GLU A 373 -4.24 15.55 10.64
N TRP A 374 -3.31 14.60 10.79
CA TRP A 374 -2.65 13.94 9.67
C TRP A 374 -3.63 13.15 8.80
N MET A 375 -4.56 12.43 9.43
CA MET A 375 -5.60 11.70 8.71
C MET A 375 -6.51 12.65 7.90
N ARG A 376 -6.89 13.80 8.47
CA ARG A 376 -7.70 14.82 7.77
C ARG A 376 -6.98 15.36 6.53
N ILE A 377 -5.68 15.67 6.64
CA ILE A 377 -4.85 16.11 5.51
C ILE A 377 -4.89 15.08 4.36
N ALA A 378 -4.79 13.79 4.69
CA ALA A 378 -4.85 12.74 3.69
C ALA A 378 -6.23 12.59 3.03
N LEU A 379 -7.30 12.65 3.83
CA LEU A 379 -8.68 12.58 3.32
C LEU A 379 -9.00 13.78 2.40
N GLU A 380 -8.57 14.99 2.76
CA GLU A 380 -8.72 16.18 1.91
C GLU A 380 -7.95 16.06 0.60
N ALA A 381 -6.72 15.53 0.64
CA ALA A 381 -5.93 15.25 -0.55
C ALA A 381 -6.63 14.24 -1.47
N ALA A 382 -7.17 13.15 -0.91
CA ALA A 382 -7.92 12.14 -1.65
C ALA A 382 -9.19 12.71 -2.29
N GLN A 383 -9.94 13.55 -1.57
CA GLN A 383 -11.12 14.26 -2.09
C GLN A 383 -10.77 15.20 -3.25
N SER A 384 -9.57 15.79 -3.24
CA SER A 384 -9.06 16.61 -4.35
C SER A 384 -8.54 15.79 -5.56
N GLY A 385 -8.69 14.46 -5.54
CA GLY A 385 -8.26 13.55 -6.61
C GLY A 385 -6.80 13.08 -6.50
N LYS A 386 -6.07 13.48 -5.46
CA LYS A 386 -4.67 13.08 -5.22
C LYS A 386 -4.60 11.81 -4.37
N THR A 387 -5.25 10.74 -4.85
CA THR A 387 -5.27 9.45 -4.15
C THR A 387 -3.92 8.74 -4.23
N VAL A 388 -3.54 8.08 -3.15
CA VAL A 388 -2.35 7.21 -3.04
C VAL A 388 -2.74 5.90 -2.36
N LEU A 389 -1.83 4.93 -2.25
CA LEU A 389 -2.02 3.74 -1.42
C LEU A 389 -3.35 3.00 -1.67
N ASN A 390 -3.83 3.01 -2.92
CA ASN A 390 -5.12 2.44 -3.31
C ASN A 390 -6.31 2.95 -2.47
N GLN A 391 -6.36 4.26 -2.21
CA GLN A 391 -7.48 4.95 -1.55
C GLN A 391 -8.74 4.96 -2.45
N THR A 392 -9.41 3.82 -2.58
CA THR A 392 -10.66 3.71 -3.33
C THR A 392 -11.80 4.45 -2.61
N PRO A 393 -12.90 4.82 -3.32
CA PRO A 393 -14.06 5.44 -2.69
C PRO A 393 -14.61 4.65 -1.50
N GLU A 394 -14.59 3.32 -1.56
CA GLU A 394 -15.06 2.44 -0.50
C GLU A 394 -14.17 2.54 0.74
N ARG A 395 -12.84 2.51 0.56
CA ARG A 395 -11.88 2.67 1.67
C ARG A 395 -11.98 4.05 2.30
N LEU A 396 -12.08 5.10 1.47
CA LEU A 396 -12.28 6.46 1.94
C LEU A 396 -13.60 6.60 2.71
N ALA A 397 -14.67 5.92 2.31
CA ALA A 397 -15.93 5.90 3.05
C ALA A 397 -15.76 5.28 4.46
N VAL A 398 -15.00 4.18 4.58
CA VAL A 398 -14.67 3.56 5.87
C VAL A 398 -13.83 4.52 6.72
N LEU A 399 -12.78 5.12 6.17
CA LEU A 399 -11.93 6.08 6.89
C LEU A 399 -12.74 7.28 7.40
N ASN A 400 -13.60 7.88 6.56
CA ASN A 400 -14.46 9.00 6.98
C ASN A 400 -15.47 8.59 8.06
N ALA A 401 -16.11 7.43 7.93
CA ALA A 401 -17.03 6.92 8.95
C ALA A 401 -16.33 6.66 10.29
N ALA A 402 -15.13 6.08 10.27
CA ALA A 402 -14.39 5.81 11.49
C ALA A 402 -13.88 7.10 12.17
N MET A 403 -13.44 8.09 11.40
CA MET A 403 -12.98 9.37 11.91
C MET A 403 -14.10 10.18 12.57
N THR A 404 -15.31 10.14 12.00
CA THR A 404 -16.47 10.84 12.57
C THR A 404 -16.98 10.19 13.86
N GLN A 405 -16.99 8.86 13.93
CA GLN A 405 -17.43 8.13 15.13
C GLN A 405 -16.36 8.10 16.23
N GLY A 406 -15.07 8.05 15.88
CA GLY A 406 -13.96 8.07 16.84
C GLY A 406 -13.75 9.43 17.52
N GLY A 407 -14.21 10.52 16.90
CA GLY A 407 -14.20 11.88 17.49
C GLY A 407 -15.31 12.14 18.52
N ALA A 408 -16.33 11.27 18.59
CA ALA A 408 -17.31 11.29 19.66
C ALA A 408 -16.65 10.72 20.92
N LYS A 409 -16.09 11.60 21.76
CA LYS A 409 -15.64 11.23 23.10
C LYS A 409 -16.72 10.37 23.75
N THR A 410 -16.41 9.11 24.04
CA THR A 410 -17.19 8.29 24.97
C THR A 410 -17.19 9.02 26.30
N GLY A 411 -18.20 9.88 26.49
CA GLY A 411 -18.60 10.33 27.81
C GLY A 411 -18.91 9.06 28.59
N LEU A 412 -18.14 8.79 29.63
CA LEU A 412 -18.49 7.78 30.62
C LEU A 412 -19.96 8.00 31.00
N PRO A 413 -20.83 6.99 30.98
CA PRO A 413 -22.18 7.15 31.48
C PRO A 413 -22.09 7.57 32.95
N VAL A 414 -22.52 8.79 33.24
CA VAL A 414 -22.72 9.24 34.61
C VAL A 414 -23.95 8.48 35.11
N PHE A 415 -23.73 7.48 35.95
CA PHE A 415 -24.81 6.85 36.68
C PHE A 415 -25.44 7.91 37.59
N GLN A 416 -26.65 8.35 37.25
CA GLN A 416 -27.46 9.20 38.12
C GLN A 416 -27.74 8.41 39.40
N THR A 417 -27.14 8.83 40.52
CA THR A 417 -27.53 8.32 41.83
C THR A 417 -28.93 8.82 42.13
N SER A 418 -29.92 7.92 42.04
CA SER A 418 -31.26 8.16 42.55
C SER A 418 -31.18 8.44 44.04
N THR A 419 -31.27 9.70 44.45
CA THR A 419 -31.66 10.07 45.81
C THR A 419 -33.15 9.72 45.96
N GLY A 420 -33.41 8.51 46.48
CA GLY A 420 -34.72 8.15 47.01
C GLY A 420 -34.95 8.87 48.34
N ASN A 421 -36.21 9.33 48.52
CA ASN A 421 -36.77 10.01 49.68
C ASN A 421 -36.42 9.38 51.04
#